data_AF-A0ABD2J8N2-F1
#
_entry.id   AF-A0ABD2J8N2-F1
#
_cell.length_a   1.000
_cell.length_b   1.000
_cell.length_c   1.000
_cell.angle_alpha   90.00
_cell.angle_beta   90.00
_cell.angle_gamma   90.00
#
_symmetry.space_group_name_H-M   'P 1'
#
loop_
_entity.id
_entity.type
_entity.pdbx_description
1 polymer ?
#
loop_
_entity_poly.entity_id
_entity_poly.type
_entity_poly.pdbx_seq_one_letter_code
_entity_poly.pdbx_strand_id
1 'polypeptide(L)'
;MDPENERIPQRPRTVDTEEYVRARIEQIAELLEVVDNPSLGFGEVTSGPRTVFQRLPRHMRRRAMSHNVKRLPRALRPIAARHTQRTAHRKKAPSRKWRRRPTRMLKLSEKRAKKCEIGWKQKFNLGRRIKHLEFGNVLYSKRFTRWVREQRKNIWLETHIWHAKRFHMTELWDYKLPMKSCQRGFRPNYRCAVRSAVSLDQSYLCCLQFVVSAQISSDCKMKIISEVLAQFCEKRVSPTFAHFGALSCHLEVPLMLFSPGKYPHGFLGPGRAMWTEDGRLFLWVHPSIERQLAAEMAKVPQISIVSPTKTKRMEKGDQQIGEEAKKGTEAQIELVNLRNRLCRFHLIGPKAVEFLRKVIRVANGGAETGQMDDRDNHSAQFSEMHQWWHTLPSDVLPGNLRDGQIVALLVEDPRLFRAMPTPQQQPIQRPHQQTDTHFPRPPPSALFADWQFFHQNLLPKRLSHSEFESFCADKLARPKRTDFKVSRK
;
A
#
# COMPACT_ATOMS: atom_id res chain seq x y z
N MET A 1 -69.41 44.06 45.18
CA MET A 1 -70.03 42.98 44.39
C MET A 1 -69.01 42.63 43.34
N ASP A 2 -68.07 41.77 43.73
CA ASP A 2 -66.80 41.57 43.03
C ASP A 2 -66.96 40.67 41.79
N PRO A 3 -66.37 41.03 40.63
CA PRO A 3 -66.44 40.23 39.42
C PRO A 3 -65.13 39.44 39.23
N GLU A 4 -64.83 38.48 40.10
CA GLU A 4 -63.67 37.59 39.89
C GLU A 4 -63.93 36.23 40.56
N ASN A 5 -64.69 35.39 39.87
CA ASN A 5 -64.74 33.97 40.19
C ASN A 5 -64.83 33.17 38.89
N GLU A 6 -63.79 33.30 38.06
CA GLU A 6 -63.57 32.37 36.96
C GLU A 6 -63.31 30.98 37.56
N ARG A 7 -64.27 30.09 37.36
CA ARG A 7 -64.20 28.68 37.78
C ARG A 7 -62.96 28.05 37.18
N ILE A 8 -61.97 27.75 38.03
CA ILE A 8 -60.83 26.90 37.64
C ILE A 8 -61.43 25.59 37.10
N PRO A 9 -61.20 25.21 35.84
CA PRO A 9 -61.79 24.00 35.27
C PRO A 9 -61.31 22.80 36.09
N GLN A 10 -62.26 22.00 36.60
CA GLN A 10 -61.95 20.81 37.39
C GLN A 10 -61.07 19.88 36.55
N ARG A 11 -59.83 19.68 36.99
CA ARG A 11 -58.91 18.76 36.32
C ARG A 11 -59.48 17.34 36.43
N PRO A 12 -59.55 16.58 35.32
CA PRO A 12 -60.08 15.23 35.36
C PRO A 12 -59.22 14.36 36.29
N ARG A 13 -59.87 13.57 37.16
CA ARG A 13 -59.18 12.69 38.14
C ARG A 13 -58.44 11.53 37.47
N THR A 14 -58.78 11.23 36.22
CA THR A 14 -58.22 10.13 35.42
C THR A 14 -57.91 10.64 34.02
N VAL A 15 -56.78 10.21 33.48
CA VAL A 15 -56.34 10.55 32.12
C VAL A 15 -56.38 9.29 31.28
N ASP A 16 -56.96 9.36 30.08
CA ASP A 16 -56.82 8.29 29.10
C ASP A 16 -55.36 8.24 28.63
N THR A 17 -54.67 7.17 29.03
CA THR A 17 -53.25 6.97 28.70
C THR A 17 -53.02 6.83 27.21
N GLU A 18 -53.95 6.23 26.46
CA GLU A 18 -53.77 6.03 25.02
C GLU A 18 -53.86 7.35 24.27
N GLU A 19 -54.88 8.15 24.55
CA GLU A 19 -55.07 9.45 23.95
C GLU A 19 -53.94 10.42 24.32
N TYR A 20 -53.55 10.44 25.61
CA TYR A 20 -52.47 11.29 26.10
C TYR A 20 -51.12 10.97 25.47
N VAL A 21 -50.81 9.69 25.30
CA VAL A 21 -49.58 9.25 24.61
C VAL A 21 -49.69 9.56 23.13
N ARG A 22 -50.82 9.26 22.46
CA ARG A 22 -51.03 9.51 21.03
C ARG A 22 -50.81 10.98 20.67
N ALA A 23 -51.32 11.91 21.49
CA ALA A 23 -51.11 13.35 21.32
C ALA A 23 -49.64 13.80 21.47
N ARG A 24 -48.78 12.97 22.07
CA ARG A 24 -47.37 13.28 22.36
C ARG A 24 -46.40 12.32 21.68
N ILE A 25 -46.85 11.44 20.79
CA ILE A 25 -45.98 10.48 20.09
C ILE A 25 -44.87 11.22 19.34
N GLU A 26 -45.19 12.33 18.67
CA GLU A 26 -44.22 13.14 17.93
C GLU A 26 -43.17 13.77 18.87
N GLN A 27 -43.60 14.31 20.01
CA GLN A 27 -42.70 14.87 21.02
C GLN A 27 -41.80 13.80 21.65
N ILE A 28 -42.35 12.60 21.90
CA ILE A 28 -41.58 11.46 22.40
C ILE A 28 -40.59 11.00 21.32
N ALA A 29 -40.98 10.98 20.04
CA ALA A 29 -40.09 10.63 18.94
C ALA A 29 -38.94 11.64 18.80
N GLU A 30 -39.24 12.94 18.83
CA GLU A 30 -38.25 14.01 18.81
C GLU A 30 -37.31 13.92 20.02
N LEU A 31 -37.85 13.70 21.22
CA LEU A 31 -37.04 13.50 22.42
C LEU A 31 -36.13 12.28 22.28
N LEU A 32 -36.62 11.16 21.74
CA LEU A 32 -35.81 9.98 21.50
C LEU A 32 -34.69 10.23 20.47
N GLU A 33 -34.94 11.02 19.42
CA GLU A 33 -33.93 11.44 18.45
C GLU A 33 -32.87 12.37 19.07
N VAL A 34 -33.31 13.32 19.90
CA VAL A 34 -32.41 14.26 20.61
C VAL A 34 -31.58 13.52 21.68
N VAL A 35 -32.17 12.54 22.37
CA VAL A 35 -31.44 11.71 23.33
C VAL A 35 -30.51 10.73 22.61
N ASP A 36 -30.84 10.24 21.42
CA ASP A 36 -29.89 9.60 20.49
C ASP A 36 -28.91 10.64 19.85
N ASN A 37 -28.37 11.55 20.67
CA ASN A 37 -27.36 12.53 20.29
C ASN A 37 -26.03 11.85 19.90
N PRO A 38 -25.15 12.45 19.07
CA PRO A 38 -23.86 11.85 18.69
C PRO A 38 -22.92 11.44 19.84
N SER A 39 -23.18 11.90 21.08
CA SER A 39 -22.53 11.43 22.30
C SER A 39 -23.03 10.06 22.81
N LEU A 40 -24.28 9.69 22.49
CA LEU A 40 -24.89 8.37 22.66
C LEU A 40 -24.95 7.68 21.29
N GLY A 41 -24.42 6.47 21.14
CA GLY A 41 -24.21 5.95 19.79
C GLY A 41 -25.53 5.62 19.08
N PHE A 42 -25.94 6.39 18.06
CA PHE A 42 -27.18 6.23 17.25
C PHE A 42 -27.95 4.90 17.46
N GLY A 43 -29.17 5.03 17.98
CA GLY A 43 -30.06 3.93 18.32
C GLY A 43 -29.76 3.27 19.67
N GLU A 44 -29.06 3.95 20.59
CA GLU A 44 -28.71 3.39 21.90
C GLU A 44 -29.93 3.37 22.84
N VAL A 45 -30.81 4.36 22.70
CA VAL A 45 -32.07 4.43 23.45
C VAL A 45 -33.11 3.45 22.88
N THR A 46 -33.13 3.30 21.56
CA THR A 46 -34.14 2.49 20.85
C THR A 46 -33.80 1.00 20.72
N SER A 47 -32.52 0.62 20.64
CA SER A 47 -32.09 -0.79 20.44
C SER A 47 -31.46 -1.46 21.67
N GLY A 48 -31.51 -0.79 22.83
CA GLY A 48 -30.99 -1.28 24.11
C GLY A 48 -29.49 -1.03 24.33
N PRO A 49 -28.99 -1.25 25.57
CA PRO A 49 -27.66 -0.82 25.99
C PRO A 49 -26.56 -1.61 25.26
N ARG A 50 -25.85 -0.93 24.35
CA ARG A 50 -24.67 -1.50 23.70
C ARG A 50 -23.48 -1.41 24.64
N THR A 51 -22.71 -2.50 24.74
CA THR A 51 -21.42 -2.44 25.45
C THR A 51 -20.50 -1.41 24.79
N VAL A 52 -19.58 -0.82 25.55
CA VAL A 52 -18.58 0.15 25.04
C VAL A 52 -17.86 -0.37 23.78
N PHE A 53 -17.66 -1.69 23.69
CA PHE A 53 -17.03 -2.35 22.55
C PHE A 53 -17.91 -2.42 21.29
N GLN A 54 -19.24 -2.50 21.47
CA GLN A 54 -20.22 -2.53 20.40
C GLN A 54 -20.56 -1.12 19.88
N ARG A 55 -20.23 -0.05 20.61
CA ARG A 55 -20.41 1.33 20.10
C ARG A 55 -19.53 1.63 18.88
N LEU A 56 -18.37 0.99 18.73
CA LEU A 56 -17.51 1.18 17.56
C LEU A 56 -18.14 0.61 16.28
N PRO A 57 -17.92 1.22 15.10
CA PRO A 57 -18.30 0.63 13.81
C PRO A 57 -17.72 -0.77 13.63
N ARG A 58 -18.49 -1.70 13.04
CA ARG A 58 -18.11 -3.11 12.90
C ARG A 58 -16.71 -3.31 12.27
N HIS A 59 -16.34 -2.48 11.30
CA HIS A 59 -15.03 -2.56 10.62
C HIS A 59 -13.84 -2.10 11.49
N MET A 60 -14.09 -1.24 12.49
CA MET A 60 -13.08 -0.78 13.46
C MET A 60 -12.92 -1.74 14.65
N ARG A 61 -13.94 -2.57 14.95
CA ARG A 61 -13.90 -3.51 16.09
C ARG A 61 -12.74 -4.51 15.95
N ARG A 62 -12.11 -4.83 17.08
CA ARG A 62 -11.02 -5.81 17.17
C ARG A 62 -11.36 -6.83 18.24
N ARG A 63 -11.26 -8.14 17.94
CA ARG A 63 -11.56 -9.20 18.92
C ARG A 63 -10.78 -9.06 20.23
N ALA A 64 -9.56 -8.52 20.16
CA ALA A 64 -8.69 -8.35 21.32
C ALA A 64 -9.05 -7.15 22.23
N MET A 65 -10.01 -6.30 21.85
CA MET A 65 -10.39 -5.11 22.62
C MET A 65 -10.98 -5.45 24.00
N SER A 66 -11.58 -6.64 24.15
CA SER A 66 -12.20 -7.09 25.40
C SER A 66 -11.20 -7.36 26.53
N HIS A 67 -9.97 -7.76 26.20
CA HIS A 67 -8.91 -8.03 27.17
C HIS A 67 -7.76 -7.01 27.10
N ASN A 68 -7.58 -6.32 25.98
CA ASN A 68 -6.56 -5.30 25.80
C ASN A 68 -7.18 -3.95 25.41
N VAL A 69 -7.37 -3.11 26.42
CA VAL A 69 -7.95 -1.76 26.30
C VAL A 69 -7.13 -0.85 25.36
N LYS A 70 -5.82 -1.10 25.17
CA LYS A 70 -4.98 -0.30 24.26
C LYS A 70 -5.39 -0.45 22.78
N ARG A 71 -6.21 -1.45 22.44
CA ARG A 71 -6.77 -1.63 21.07
C ARG A 71 -7.94 -0.70 20.76
N LEU A 72 -8.41 0.07 21.74
CA LEU A 72 -9.44 1.10 21.56
C LEU A 72 -8.83 2.49 21.28
N PRO A 73 -9.59 3.39 20.62
CA PRO A 73 -9.26 4.82 20.56
C PRO A 73 -9.03 5.41 21.95
N ARG A 74 -8.09 6.37 22.07
CA ARG A 74 -7.66 6.93 23.37
C ARG A 74 -8.84 7.42 24.23
N ALA A 75 -9.80 8.13 23.63
CA ALA A 75 -11.00 8.64 24.30
C ALA A 75 -11.88 7.54 24.94
N LEU A 76 -11.95 6.35 24.34
CA LEU A 76 -12.80 5.25 24.84
C LEU A 76 -12.08 4.34 25.86
N ARG A 77 -10.77 4.48 26.02
CA ARG A 77 -9.97 3.66 26.96
C ARG A 77 -10.41 3.78 28.43
N PRO A 78 -10.64 4.97 29.00
CA PRO A 78 -11.02 5.07 30.42
C PRO A 78 -12.40 4.44 30.70
N ILE A 79 -13.35 4.58 29.77
CA ILE A 79 -14.68 3.98 29.87
C ILE A 79 -14.58 2.45 29.80
N ALA A 80 -13.82 1.93 28.82
CA ALA A 80 -13.63 0.50 28.65
C ALA A 80 -12.81 -0.14 29.78
N ALA A 81 -11.84 0.55 30.36
CA ALA A 81 -11.07 0.07 31.51
C ALA A 81 -11.98 -0.19 32.72
N ARG A 82 -12.86 0.77 33.03
CA ARG A 82 -13.87 0.62 34.10
C ARG A 82 -14.80 -0.56 33.83
N HIS A 83 -15.31 -0.69 32.61
CA HIS A 83 -16.16 -1.83 32.23
C HIS A 83 -15.42 -3.18 32.33
N THR A 84 -14.15 -3.23 31.93
CA THR A 84 -13.34 -4.47 31.96
C THR A 84 -13.01 -4.90 33.38
N GLN A 85 -12.77 -3.95 34.29
CA GLN A 85 -12.56 -4.26 35.72
C GLN A 85 -13.80 -4.88 36.35
N ARG A 86 -15.00 -4.38 36.02
CA ARG A 86 -16.28 -4.92 36.50
C ARG A 86 -16.59 -6.31 35.94
N THR A 87 -16.13 -6.60 34.72
CA THR A 87 -16.41 -7.85 33.99
C THR A 87 -15.24 -8.84 34.03
N ALA A 88 -14.31 -8.68 34.99
CA ALA A 88 -13.14 -9.55 35.12
C ALA A 88 -13.58 -11.00 35.35
N HIS A 89 -13.56 -11.81 34.30
CA HIS A 89 -13.84 -13.23 34.40
C HIS A 89 -12.83 -13.90 35.36
N ARG A 90 -13.34 -14.77 36.25
CA ARG A 90 -12.50 -15.66 37.06
C ARG A 90 -11.45 -16.32 36.17
N LYS A 91 -10.17 -16.21 36.53
CA LYS A 91 -9.07 -16.83 35.78
C LYS A 91 -9.34 -18.33 35.67
N LYS A 92 -9.61 -18.82 34.46
CA LYS A 92 -9.76 -20.27 34.23
C LYS A 92 -8.51 -20.97 34.74
N ALA A 93 -8.70 -22.11 35.42
CA ALA A 93 -7.58 -22.93 35.84
C ALA A 93 -6.69 -23.22 34.61
N PRO A 94 -5.36 -23.04 34.72
CA PRO A 94 -4.47 -23.29 33.60
C PRO A 94 -4.64 -24.71 33.03
N SER A 95 -4.43 -24.88 31.72
CA SER A 95 -4.66 -26.17 31.06
C SER A 95 -3.88 -27.31 31.73
N ARG A 96 -4.43 -28.54 31.70
CA ARG A 96 -3.79 -29.73 32.31
C ARG A 96 -2.35 -29.92 31.80
N LYS A 97 -2.11 -29.71 30.50
CA LYS A 97 -0.78 -29.74 29.87
C LYS A 97 0.17 -28.70 30.48
N TRP A 98 -0.30 -27.50 30.81
CA TRP A 98 0.53 -26.47 31.44
C TRP A 98 0.75 -26.75 32.94
N ARG A 99 -0.22 -27.33 33.65
CA ARG A 99 -0.07 -27.77 35.06
C ARG A 99 0.97 -28.88 35.24
N ARG A 100 1.06 -29.81 34.28
CA ARG A 100 1.97 -30.97 34.32
C ARG A 100 3.36 -30.73 33.71
N ARG A 101 3.72 -29.48 33.35
CA ARG A 101 5.08 -29.21 32.86
C ARG A 101 6.11 -29.52 33.97
N PRO A 102 7.25 -30.16 33.67
CA PRO A 102 8.25 -30.54 34.68
C PRO A 102 8.69 -29.36 35.55
N THR A 103 8.98 -28.22 34.92
CA THR A 103 9.34 -26.96 35.61
C THR A 103 8.27 -26.44 36.57
N ARG A 104 7.00 -26.80 36.37
CA ARG A 104 5.91 -26.37 37.23
C ARG A 104 5.63 -27.37 38.35
N MET A 105 5.85 -28.66 38.08
CA MET A 105 5.81 -29.72 39.09
C MET A 105 6.90 -29.51 40.14
N LEU A 106 8.12 -29.17 39.72
CA LEU A 106 9.24 -28.82 40.62
C LEU A 106 8.94 -27.58 41.47
N LYS A 107 8.40 -26.51 40.87
CA LYS A 107 7.96 -25.33 41.65
C LYS A 107 6.82 -25.64 42.61
N LEU A 108 5.96 -26.61 42.30
CA LEU A 108 4.87 -27.04 43.18
C LEU A 108 5.41 -27.92 44.33
N SER A 109 6.38 -28.78 44.08
CA SER A 109 7.05 -29.57 45.14
C SER A 109 7.87 -28.66 46.06
N GLU A 110 8.62 -27.69 45.52
CA GLU A 110 9.31 -26.66 46.33
C GLU A 110 8.33 -25.85 47.17
N LYS A 111 7.18 -25.44 46.61
CA LYS A 111 6.15 -24.72 47.37
C LYS A 111 5.49 -25.58 48.44
N ARG A 112 5.33 -26.89 48.21
CA ARG A 112 4.81 -27.83 49.20
C ARG A 112 5.83 -28.12 50.30
N ALA A 113 7.09 -28.30 49.95
CA ALA A 113 8.21 -28.42 50.89
C ALA A 113 8.32 -27.17 51.78
N LYS A 114 8.26 -25.97 51.17
CA LYS A 114 8.20 -24.70 51.91
C LYS A 114 6.94 -24.58 52.78
N LYS A 115 5.79 -25.11 52.35
CA LYS A 115 4.56 -25.08 53.17
C LYS A 115 4.66 -26.00 54.40
N CYS A 116 5.43 -27.09 54.31
CA CYS A 116 5.79 -27.92 55.45
C CYS A 116 6.85 -27.25 56.36
N GLU A 117 7.73 -26.40 55.82
CA GLU A 117 8.70 -25.62 56.61
C GLU A 117 8.11 -24.39 57.34
N ILE A 118 6.90 -23.93 56.99
CA ILE A 118 6.26 -22.75 57.62
C ILE A 118 5.85 -23.02 59.09
N GLY A 119 5.97 -24.26 59.59
CA GLY A 119 5.81 -24.56 61.01
C GLY A 119 6.99 -24.20 61.92
N TRP A 120 8.19 -23.89 61.39
CA TRP A 120 9.41 -23.85 62.24
C TRP A 120 10.38 -22.68 62.05
N LYS A 121 10.14 -21.69 61.17
CA LYS A 121 11.07 -20.55 60.99
C LYS A 121 10.39 -19.19 60.81
N GLN A 122 9.71 -18.74 61.86
CA GLN A 122 9.71 -17.30 62.23
C GLN A 122 11.06 -17.00 62.90
N LYS A 123 12.08 -16.64 62.12
CA LYS A 123 13.26 -15.84 62.50
C LYS A 123 14.34 -16.04 61.44
N PHE A 124 14.97 -14.93 61.07
CA PHE A 124 16.05 -14.74 60.10
C PHE A 124 15.65 -14.53 58.62
N ASN A 125 15.60 -13.23 58.29
CA ASN A 125 15.90 -12.69 56.98
C ASN A 125 17.29 -13.16 56.52
N LEU A 126 17.38 -13.80 55.36
CA LEU A 126 18.58 -13.77 54.54
C LEU A 126 18.17 -13.80 53.07
N GLY A 127 18.45 -12.70 52.37
CA GLY A 127 18.30 -12.63 50.92
C GLY A 127 19.25 -13.59 50.22
N ARG A 128 18.86 -14.01 49.01
CA ARG A 128 19.81 -14.34 47.93
C ARG A 128 19.12 -14.32 46.56
N ARG A 129 19.64 -13.41 45.73
CA ARG A 129 19.91 -13.51 44.29
C ARG A 129 19.39 -14.79 43.61
N ILE A 130 18.52 -14.59 42.62
CA ILE A 130 18.39 -15.50 41.48
C ILE A 130 18.95 -14.80 40.25
N LYS A 131 19.95 -15.45 39.66
CA LYS A 131 20.66 -15.08 38.44
C LYS A 131 19.67 -14.83 37.30
N HIS A 132 19.92 -13.75 36.55
CA HIS A 132 19.38 -13.55 35.21
C HIS A 132 19.79 -14.74 34.34
N LEU A 133 18.83 -15.59 33.99
CA LEU A 133 18.92 -16.45 32.82
C LEU A 133 18.52 -15.58 31.63
N GLU A 134 19.52 -15.08 30.92
CA GLU A 134 19.34 -14.54 29.58
C GLU A 134 18.87 -15.67 28.66
N PHE A 135 17.55 -15.84 28.56
CA PHE A 135 16.97 -16.51 27.41
C PHE A 135 17.09 -15.55 26.23
N GLY A 136 18.25 -15.63 25.59
CA GLY A 136 18.57 -14.96 24.36
C GLY A 136 17.52 -15.17 23.27
N ASN A 137 17.57 -14.25 22.31
CA ASN A 137 16.70 -14.02 21.16
C ASN A 137 16.53 -15.21 20.18
N VAL A 138 16.18 -16.41 20.65
CA VAL A 138 16.07 -17.62 19.81
C VAL A 138 14.73 -17.73 19.07
N LEU A 139 13.71 -16.98 19.49
CA LEU A 139 12.39 -16.98 18.82
C LEU A 139 12.38 -16.16 17.52
N TYR A 140 13.30 -15.19 17.37
CA TYR A 140 13.38 -14.36 16.16
C TYR A 140 14.05 -15.12 15.00
N SER A 141 15.05 -15.96 15.28
CA SER A 141 15.77 -16.72 14.25
C SER A 141 14.93 -17.83 13.62
N LYS A 142 14.10 -18.56 14.40
CA LYS A 142 13.26 -19.65 13.87
C LYS A 142 12.14 -19.16 12.94
N ARG A 143 11.63 -17.94 13.17
CA ARG A 143 10.57 -17.34 12.34
C ARG A 143 11.14 -16.80 11.04
N PHE A 144 12.27 -16.12 11.10
CA PHE A 144 12.98 -15.62 9.93
C PHE A 144 13.47 -16.76 9.03
N THR A 145 14.10 -17.80 9.59
CA THR A 145 14.52 -18.99 8.84
C THR A 145 13.36 -19.74 8.19
N ARG A 146 12.18 -19.78 8.84
CA ARG A 146 10.96 -20.31 8.20
C ARG A 146 10.48 -19.44 7.04
N TRP A 147 10.51 -18.12 7.17
CA TRP A 147 10.15 -17.20 6.08
C TRP A 147 11.07 -17.35 4.88
N VAL A 148 12.38 -17.43 5.11
CA VAL A 148 13.37 -17.65 4.04
C VAL A 148 13.13 -19.00 3.35
N ARG A 149 12.77 -20.07 4.08
CA ARG A 149 12.41 -21.37 3.48
C ARG A 149 11.14 -21.31 2.65
N GLU A 150 10.13 -20.55 3.11
CA GLU A 150 8.86 -20.39 2.39
C GLU A 150 9.02 -19.50 1.14
N GLN A 151 9.89 -18.50 1.19
CA GLN A 151 10.25 -17.67 0.03
C GLN A 151 11.00 -18.44 -1.06
N ARG A 152 11.66 -19.56 -0.73
CA ARG A 152 12.30 -20.43 -1.74
C ARG A 152 11.28 -21.21 -2.58
N LYS A 153 10.06 -21.40 -2.09
CA LYS A 153 9.01 -22.11 -2.83
C LYS A 153 8.25 -21.18 -3.78
N ASN A 154 7.84 -20.02 -3.26
CA ASN A 154 7.07 -19.04 -4.00
C ASN A 154 7.62 -17.64 -3.77
N ILE A 155 7.58 -16.81 -4.82
CA ILE A 155 8.02 -15.43 -4.77
C ILE A 155 7.00 -14.61 -3.97
N TRP A 156 7.52 -13.83 -3.02
CA TRP A 156 6.72 -12.90 -2.22
C TRP A 156 6.91 -11.50 -2.77
N LEU A 157 5.81 -10.80 -3.03
CA LEU A 157 5.83 -9.36 -3.30
C LEU A 157 6.33 -8.60 -2.07
N GLU A 158 6.84 -7.37 -2.26
CA GLU A 158 7.31 -6.54 -1.15
C GLU A 158 6.22 -6.28 -0.09
N THR A 159 4.97 -6.17 -0.54
CA THR A 159 3.79 -5.96 0.31
C THR A 159 3.21 -7.26 0.89
N HIS A 160 3.83 -8.42 0.64
CA HIS A 160 3.26 -9.73 0.96
C HIS A 160 2.85 -9.85 2.43
N ILE A 161 3.67 -9.36 3.37
CA ILE A 161 3.35 -9.41 4.81
C ILE A 161 2.09 -8.60 5.14
N TRP A 162 1.89 -7.46 4.47
CA TRP A 162 0.72 -6.63 4.69
C TRP A 162 -0.55 -7.32 4.19
N HIS A 163 -0.47 -7.93 3.01
CA HIS A 163 -1.54 -8.70 2.37
C HIS A 163 -1.85 -9.99 3.13
N ALA A 164 -0.86 -10.81 3.49
CA ALA A 164 -1.03 -12.06 4.22
C ALA A 164 -1.69 -11.87 5.61
N LYS A 165 -1.58 -10.68 6.20
CA LYS A 165 -2.27 -10.32 7.46
C LYS A 165 -3.75 -10.00 7.28
N ARG A 166 -4.22 -9.71 6.06
CA ARG A 166 -5.55 -9.13 5.77
C ARG A 166 -6.34 -9.91 4.73
N PHE A 167 -5.67 -10.73 3.93
CA PHE A 167 -6.21 -11.48 2.81
C PHE A 167 -5.84 -12.96 2.93
N HIS A 168 -6.68 -13.79 2.34
CA HIS A 168 -6.38 -15.18 2.03
C HIS A 168 -5.41 -15.20 0.85
N MET A 169 -4.25 -15.82 1.06
CA MET A 169 -3.19 -15.90 0.07
C MET A 169 -3.28 -17.22 -0.71
N THR A 170 -3.03 -17.17 -2.01
CA THR A 170 -3.03 -18.32 -2.93
C THR A 170 -1.77 -18.29 -3.80
N GLU A 171 -1.38 -19.45 -4.30
CA GLU A 171 -0.17 -19.64 -5.09
C GLU A 171 -0.56 -19.60 -6.57
N LEU A 172 -0.10 -18.60 -7.31
CA LEU A 172 -0.43 -18.33 -8.71
C LEU A 172 0.82 -17.81 -9.43
N TRP A 173 1.15 -18.40 -10.58
CA TRP A 173 2.25 -17.96 -11.46
C TRP A 173 3.60 -17.81 -10.75
N ASP A 174 3.95 -18.77 -9.88
CA ASP A 174 5.12 -18.76 -8.98
C ASP A 174 5.09 -17.70 -7.86
N TYR A 175 4.01 -16.93 -7.72
CA TYR A 175 3.82 -15.92 -6.68
C TYR A 175 2.81 -16.36 -5.62
N LYS A 176 2.97 -15.84 -4.38
CA LYS A 176 1.97 -15.97 -3.33
C LYS A 176 1.15 -14.68 -3.23
N LEU A 177 0.00 -14.66 -3.90
CA LEU A 177 -0.84 -13.47 -4.14
C LEU A 177 -2.11 -13.43 -3.26
N PRO A 178 -2.64 -12.24 -2.95
CA PRO A 178 -3.88 -12.09 -2.21
C PRO A 178 -5.11 -12.34 -3.11
N MET A 179 -5.89 -13.37 -2.80
CA MET A 179 -7.12 -13.68 -3.56
C MET A 179 -8.37 -13.02 -2.99
N LYS A 180 -8.55 -13.06 -1.67
CA LYS A 180 -9.78 -12.59 -1.02
C LYS A 180 -9.51 -11.94 0.32
N SER A 181 -10.18 -10.83 0.62
CA SER A 181 -10.09 -10.21 1.95
C SER A 181 -10.66 -11.13 3.03
N CYS A 182 -10.04 -11.15 4.22
CA CYS A 182 -10.58 -11.82 5.40
C CYS A 182 -11.89 -11.18 5.88
N GLN A 183 -12.15 -9.92 5.48
CA GLN A 183 -13.44 -9.27 5.72
C GLN A 183 -14.38 -9.49 4.54
N ARG A 184 -15.69 -9.62 4.82
CA ARG A 184 -16.72 -9.64 3.78
C ARG A 184 -16.84 -8.24 3.18
N GLY A 185 -16.08 -7.99 2.12
CA GLY A 185 -15.88 -6.67 1.54
C GLY A 185 -16.35 -6.50 0.10
N PHE A 186 -17.02 -7.48 -0.53
CA PHE A 186 -17.38 -7.41 -1.96
C PHE A 186 -18.18 -6.13 -2.31
N ARG A 187 -19.35 -5.92 -1.68
CA ARG A 187 -20.18 -4.73 -1.90
C ARG A 187 -19.48 -3.43 -1.45
N PRO A 188 -18.85 -3.35 -0.26
CA PRO A 188 -18.06 -2.18 0.12
C PRO A 188 -16.97 -1.82 -0.89
N ASN A 189 -16.20 -2.79 -1.40
CA ASN A 189 -15.14 -2.56 -2.38
C ASN A 189 -15.70 -2.01 -3.69
N TYR A 190 -16.79 -2.59 -4.20
CA TYR A 190 -17.47 -2.06 -5.38
C TYR A 190 -17.95 -0.62 -5.18
N ARG A 191 -18.63 -0.34 -4.06
CA ARG A 191 -19.09 1.01 -3.72
C ARG A 191 -17.92 2.00 -3.60
N CYS A 192 -16.81 1.58 -3.00
CA CYS A 192 -15.61 2.40 -2.91
C CYS A 192 -14.97 2.65 -4.29
N ALA A 193 -14.94 1.66 -5.18
CA ALA A 193 -14.41 1.85 -6.53
C ALA A 193 -15.27 2.84 -7.34
N VAL A 194 -16.60 2.81 -7.17
CA VAL A 194 -17.51 3.73 -7.87
C VAL A 194 -17.53 5.14 -7.26
N ARG A 195 -17.46 5.27 -5.93
CA ARG A 195 -17.67 6.56 -5.23
C ARG A 195 -16.39 7.22 -4.70
N SER A 196 -15.31 6.46 -4.58
CA SER A 196 -14.08 6.87 -3.89
C SER A 196 -12.86 6.33 -4.64
N ALA A 197 -11.95 5.64 -3.96
CA ALA A 197 -10.79 4.99 -4.57
C ALA A 197 -10.47 3.65 -3.91
N VAL A 198 -9.97 2.70 -4.69
CA VAL A 198 -9.48 1.37 -4.26
C VAL A 198 -8.10 1.14 -4.87
N SER A 199 -7.13 0.68 -4.07
CA SER A 199 -5.79 0.33 -4.54
C SER A 199 -5.63 -1.18 -4.65
N LEU A 200 -5.02 -1.61 -5.75
CA LEU A 200 -4.61 -2.99 -6.02
C LEU A 200 -3.10 -3.05 -6.24
N ASP A 201 -2.49 -4.12 -5.75
CA ASP A 201 -1.08 -4.40 -6.00
C ASP A 201 -0.94 -5.28 -7.25
N GLN A 202 -0.32 -4.74 -8.29
CA GLN A 202 -0.04 -5.40 -9.56
C GLN A 202 1.47 -5.62 -9.77
N SER A 203 2.27 -5.58 -8.70
CA SER A 203 3.73 -5.72 -8.77
C SER A 203 4.22 -7.10 -9.23
N TYR A 204 3.31 -8.06 -9.43
CA TYR A 204 3.62 -9.36 -10.05
C TYR A 204 3.77 -9.29 -11.58
N LEU A 205 3.34 -8.18 -12.21
CA LEU A 205 3.57 -7.96 -13.63
C LEU A 205 5.07 -7.85 -13.91
N CYS A 206 5.51 -8.51 -14.97
CA CYS A 206 6.91 -8.50 -15.40
C CYS A 206 7.15 -7.28 -16.29
N CYS A 207 8.20 -6.52 -16.00
CA CYS A 207 8.64 -5.42 -16.83
C CYS A 207 9.86 -5.88 -17.65
N LEU A 208 9.74 -5.82 -18.96
CA LEU A 208 10.81 -6.08 -19.91
C LEU A 208 11.29 -4.76 -20.48
N GLN A 209 12.60 -4.51 -20.43
CA GLN A 209 13.21 -3.30 -20.94
C GLN A 209 14.04 -3.64 -22.18
N PHE A 210 13.86 -2.89 -23.27
CA PHE A 210 14.66 -2.99 -24.48
C PHE A 210 15.58 -1.78 -24.59
N VAL A 211 16.88 -2.03 -24.75
CA VAL A 211 17.92 -1.03 -24.88
C VAL A 211 18.75 -1.35 -26.13
N VAL A 212 19.06 -0.36 -26.95
CA VAL A 212 20.01 -0.54 -28.06
C VAL A 212 21.42 -0.30 -27.53
N SER A 213 22.33 -1.26 -27.74
CA SER A 213 23.71 -1.18 -27.23
C SER A 213 24.54 -0.07 -27.91
N ALA A 214 24.20 0.27 -29.15
CA ALA A 214 24.87 1.31 -29.92
C ALA A 214 24.53 2.73 -29.41
N GLN A 215 25.54 3.59 -29.32
CA GLN A 215 25.41 5.01 -28.97
C GLN A 215 24.89 5.83 -30.16
N ILE A 216 23.62 5.64 -30.50
CA ILE A 216 22.91 6.33 -31.60
C ILE A 216 21.86 7.29 -30.99
N SER A 217 21.39 8.26 -31.77
CA SER A 217 20.26 9.14 -31.42
C SER A 217 19.02 8.37 -30.97
N SER A 218 18.23 8.97 -30.08
CA SER A 218 17.00 8.37 -29.52
C SER A 218 16.00 7.95 -30.59
N ASP A 219 15.75 8.80 -31.60
CA ASP A 219 14.82 8.51 -32.69
C ASP A 219 15.23 7.27 -33.50
N CYS A 220 16.52 7.10 -33.76
CA CYS A 220 17.04 5.93 -34.45
C CYS A 220 16.89 4.66 -33.60
N LYS A 221 17.12 4.75 -32.29
CA LYS A 221 16.89 3.62 -31.36
C LYS A 221 15.42 3.18 -31.38
N MET A 222 14.50 4.14 -31.37
CA MET A 222 13.07 3.86 -31.42
C MET A 222 12.66 3.18 -32.72
N LYS A 223 13.18 3.66 -33.87
CA LYS A 223 12.95 3.03 -35.18
C LYS A 223 13.43 1.59 -35.21
N ILE A 224 14.69 1.34 -34.84
CA ILE A 224 15.29 -0.01 -34.80
C ILE A 224 14.45 -0.96 -33.95
N ILE A 225 14.15 -0.58 -32.70
CA ILE A 225 13.36 -1.43 -31.80
C ILE A 225 11.95 -1.65 -32.38
N SER A 226 11.32 -0.62 -32.94
CA SER A 226 9.97 -0.73 -33.49
C SER A 226 9.88 -1.63 -34.71
N GLU A 227 10.90 -1.65 -35.57
CA GLU A 227 10.98 -2.50 -36.76
C GLU A 227 11.16 -3.97 -36.38
N VAL A 228 12.06 -4.25 -35.43
CA VAL A 228 12.29 -5.61 -34.94
C VAL A 228 11.04 -6.14 -34.22
N LEU A 229 10.44 -5.33 -33.35
CA LEU A 229 9.28 -5.74 -32.57
C LEU A 229 7.96 -5.73 -33.36
N ALA A 230 7.93 -5.11 -34.55
CA ALA A 230 6.76 -5.16 -35.43
C ALA A 230 6.36 -6.60 -35.78
N GLN A 231 7.33 -7.54 -35.80
CA GLN A 231 7.06 -8.96 -36.08
C GLN A 231 6.14 -9.62 -35.03
N PHE A 232 6.10 -9.07 -33.81
CA PHE A 232 5.28 -9.60 -32.71
C PHE A 232 3.87 -8.97 -32.64
N CYS A 233 3.58 -7.96 -33.47
CA CYS A 233 2.32 -7.23 -33.45
C CYS A 233 1.69 -7.16 -34.83
N GLU A 234 0.41 -7.51 -34.92
CA GLU A 234 -0.35 -7.37 -36.17
C GLU A 234 -1.05 -6.02 -36.23
N LYS A 235 -0.80 -5.25 -37.30
CA LYS A 235 -1.32 -3.87 -37.48
C LYS A 235 -2.84 -3.79 -37.53
N ARG A 236 -3.51 -4.87 -37.93
CA ARG A 236 -4.97 -4.91 -38.13
C ARG A 236 -5.76 -5.07 -36.83
N VAL A 237 -5.14 -5.60 -35.77
CA VAL A 237 -5.85 -6.00 -34.53
C VAL A 237 -5.55 -5.07 -33.37
N SER A 238 -4.30 -4.60 -33.29
CA SER A 238 -3.79 -3.85 -32.15
C SER A 238 -2.88 -2.74 -32.65
N PRO A 239 -2.74 -1.64 -31.88
CA PRO A 239 -1.63 -0.72 -32.07
C PRO A 239 -0.30 -1.48 -32.09
N THR A 240 0.67 -0.97 -32.84
CA THR A 240 2.04 -1.48 -32.85
C THR A 240 2.93 -0.68 -31.90
N PHE A 241 4.16 -1.13 -31.69
CA PHE A 241 5.17 -0.38 -30.94
C PHE A 241 5.50 0.99 -31.56
N ALA A 242 5.27 1.15 -32.86
CA ALA A 242 5.45 2.39 -33.61
C ALA A 242 4.22 3.31 -33.61
N HIS A 243 3.23 3.08 -32.73
CA HIS A 243 2.07 3.95 -32.62
C HIS A 243 2.50 5.39 -32.28
N PHE A 244 2.03 6.39 -33.04
CA PHE A 244 2.45 7.79 -32.91
C PHE A 244 2.33 8.31 -31.46
N GLY A 245 1.23 7.98 -30.78
CA GLY A 245 1.04 8.34 -29.39
C GLY A 245 2.09 7.73 -28.43
N ALA A 246 2.55 6.50 -28.71
CA ALA A 246 3.58 5.85 -27.92
C ALA A 246 4.95 6.46 -28.19
N LEU A 247 5.28 6.72 -29.46
CA LEU A 247 6.55 7.33 -29.86
C LEU A 247 6.72 8.75 -29.29
N SER A 248 5.62 9.47 -29.08
CA SER A 248 5.64 10.76 -28.38
C SER A 248 5.98 10.66 -26.88
N CYS A 249 6.21 9.47 -26.33
CA CYS A 249 6.60 9.22 -24.93
C CYS A 249 5.58 9.69 -23.86
N HIS A 250 4.37 10.08 -24.26
CA HIS A 250 3.32 10.54 -23.36
C HIS A 250 2.25 9.49 -23.04
N LEU A 251 2.24 8.36 -23.74
CA LEU A 251 1.15 7.38 -23.65
C LEU A 251 1.67 5.95 -23.50
N GLU A 252 1.11 5.23 -22.53
CA GLU A 252 1.20 3.78 -22.38
C GLU A 252 0.12 3.15 -23.29
N VAL A 253 0.54 2.33 -24.25
CA VAL A 253 -0.35 1.74 -25.25
C VAL A 253 -0.55 0.25 -24.97
N PRO A 254 -1.80 -0.26 -24.94
CA PRO A 254 -2.05 -1.69 -24.88
C PRO A 254 -1.71 -2.34 -26.22
N LEU A 255 -1.04 -3.49 -26.16
CA LEU A 255 -0.61 -4.28 -27.31
C LEU A 255 -1.11 -5.72 -27.19
N MET A 256 -1.43 -6.32 -28.32
CA MET A 256 -1.70 -7.76 -28.44
C MET A 256 -0.50 -8.43 -29.09
N LEU A 257 0.19 -9.30 -28.35
CA LEU A 257 1.43 -9.93 -28.77
C LEU A 257 1.14 -11.31 -29.39
N PHE A 258 1.78 -11.57 -30.52
CA PHE A 258 1.71 -12.84 -31.26
C PHE A 258 3.12 -13.38 -31.50
N SER A 259 3.23 -14.67 -31.73
CA SER A 259 4.46 -15.24 -32.28
C SER A 259 4.72 -14.69 -33.70
N PRO A 260 6.00 -14.46 -34.07
CA PRO A 260 6.35 -13.91 -35.38
C PRO A 260 5.71 -14.66 -36.55
N GLY A 261 4.96 -13.96 -37.39
CA GLY A 261 4.37 -14.48 -38.62
C GLY A 261 3.27 -15.54 -38.47
N LYS A 262 2.74 -15.78 -37.27
CA LYS A 262 1.75 -16.85 -37.02
C LYS A 262 0.29 -16.39 -36.93
N TYR A 263 0.02 -15.09 -37.04
CA TYR A 263 -1.32 -14.52 -36.95
C TYR A 263 -2.30 -15.19 -37.95
N PRO A 264 -3.54 -15.57 -37.55
CA PRO A 264 -4.20 -15.34 -36.25
C PRO A 264 -3.86 -16.38 -35.15
N HIS A 265 -3.13 -17.44 -35.48
CA HIS A 265 -2.72 -18.47 -34.54
C HIS A 265 -1.46 -18.02 -33.75
N GLY A 266 -1.19 -18.63 -32.58
CA GLY A 266 0.00 -18.26 -31.79
C GLY A 266 -0.11 -16.92 -31.05
N PHE A 267 -1.30 -16.60 -30.53
CA PHE A 267 -1.47 -15.50 -29.58
C PHE A 267 -0.68 -15.77 -28.29
N LEU A 268 0.20 -14.85 -27.91
CA LEU A 268 0.99 -14.95 -26.66
C LEU A 268 0.22 -14.31 -25.50
N GLY A 269 -0.35 -13.13 -25.71
CA GLY A 269 -1.14 -12.43 -24.71
C GLY A 269 -1.04 -10.91 -24.82
N PRO A 270 -1.77 -10.18 -23.96
CA PRO A 270 -1.71 -8.72 -23.94
C PRO A 270 -0.45 -8.21 -23.22
N GLY A 271 0.06 -7.08 -23.68
CA GLY A 271 1.11 -6.31 -23.04
C GLY A 271 0.76 -4.82 -22.99
N ARG A 272 1.48 -4.05 -22.18
CA ARG A 272 1.41 -2.58 -22.21
C ARG A 272 2.79 -2.01 -22.44
N ALA A 273 2.94 -1.23 -23.50
CA ALA A 273 4.21 -0.65 -23.93
C ALA A 273 4.25 0.85 -23.63
N MET A 274 5.43 1.34 -23.25
CA MET A 274 5.72 2.76 -23.10
C MET A 274 7.16 3.06 -23.54
N TRP A 275 7.36 4.23 -24.15
CA TRP A 275 8.66 4.73 -24.57
C TRP A 275 9.18 5.79 -23.61
N THR A 276 10.51 5.87 -23.53
CA THR A 276 11.26 6.92 -22.83
C THR A 276 11.95 7.81 -23.84
N GLU A 277 12.16 9.09 -23.51
CA GLU A 277 12.87 10.08 -24.34
C GLU A 277 14.27 9.60 -24.77
N ASP A 278 14.94 8.81 -23.93
CA ASP A 278 16.24 8.19 -24.23
C ASP A 278 16.20 7.10 -25.32
N GLY A 279 15.02 6.79 -25.86
CA GLY A 279 14.82 5.74 -26.86
C GLY A 279 14.75 4.31 -26.28
N ARG A 280 14.38 4.18 -25.00
CA ARG A 280 14.20 2.87 -24.33
C ARG A 280 12.72 2.49 -24.32
N LEU A 281 12.44 1.21 -24.54
CA LEU A 281 11.08 0.66 -24.49
C LEU A 281 10.89 -0.16 -23.22
N PHE A 282 9.81 0.10 -22.49
CA PHE A 282 9.33 -0.75 -21.40
C PHE A 282 8.05 -1.47 -21.82
N LEU A 283 8.02 -2.78 -21.59
CA LEU A 283 6.89 -3.65 -21.88
C LEU A 283 6.46 -4.38 -20.61
N TRP A 284 5.23 -4.11 -20.17
CA TRP A 284 4.60 -4.80 -19.04
C TRP A 284 3.79 -5.98 -19.54
N VAL A 285 4.12 -7.18 -19.04
CA VAL A 285 3.44 -8.43 -19.39
C VAL A 285 3.08 -9.22 -18.15
N HIS A 286 2.09 -10.10 -18.30
CA HIS A 286 1.72 -11.04 -17.27
C HIS A 286 2.79 -12.13 -17.10
N PRO A 287 3.11 -12.59 -15.87
CA PRO A 287 4.15 -13.59 -15.64
C PRO A 287 3.93 -14.95 -16.33
N SER A 288 2.68 -15.31 -16.68
CA SER A 288 2.43 -16.52 -17.47
C SER A 288 2.94 -16.42 -18.91
N ILE A 289 2.99 -15.21 -19.47
CA ILE A 289 3.37 -14.94 -20.86
C ILE A 289 4.88 -14.76 -20.95
N GLU A 290 5.51 -14.21 -19.91
CA GLU A 290 6.93 -13.84 -19.88
C GLU A 290 7.87 -14.94 -20.37
N ARG A 291 7.71 -16.19 -19.91
CA ARG A 291 8.57 -17.31 -20.34
C ARG A 291 8.44 -17.62 -21.83
N GLN A 292 7.22 -17.62 -22.35
CA GLN A 292 6.96 -17.89 -23.77
C GLN A 292 7.46 -16.74 -24.64
N LEU A 293 7.20 -15.50 -24.23
CA LEU A 293 7.65 -14.30 -24.92
C LEU A 293 9.18 -14.23 -24.99
N ALA A 294 9.87 -14.49 -23.87
CA ALA A 294 11.34 -14.53 -23.83
C ALA A 294 11.90 -15.63 -24.74
N ALA A 295 11.25 -16.80 -24.82
CA ALA A 295 11.65 -17.89 -25.71
C ALA A 295 11.47 -17.55 -27.19
N GLU A 296 10.39 -16.85 -27.57
CA GLU A 296 10.20 -16.38 -28.95
C GLU A 296 11.15 -15.22 -29.29
N MET A 297 11.40 -14.30 -28.35
CA MET A 297 12.36 -13.20 -28.54
C MET A 297 13.80 -13.71 -28.68
N ALA A 298 14.17 -14.80 -27.99
CA ALA A 298 15.49 -15.42 -28.12
C ALA A 298 15.75 -16.01 -29.52
N LYS A 299 14.71 -16.29 -30.32
CA LYS A 299 14.85 -16.78 -31.70
C LYS A 299 15.20 -15.67 -32.69
N VAL A 300 14.98 -14.41 -32.32
CA VAL A 300 15.26 -13.25 -33.18
C VAL A 300 16.74 -12.89 -33.01
N PRO A 301 17.56 -12.96 -34.08
CA PRO A 301 19.02 -12.81 -33.97
C PRO A 301 19.47 -11.41 -33.53
N GLN A 302 18.61 -10.41 -33.70
CA GLN A 302 18.88 -9.02 -33.33
C GLN A 302 18.68 -8.75 -31.82
N ILE A 303 18.10 -9.69 -31.06
CA ILE A 303 17.79 -9.53 -29.64
C ILE A 303 18.75 -10.37 -28.78
N SER A 304 19.54 -9.71 -27.93
CA SER A 304 20.38 -10.35 -26.93
C SER A 304 19.71 -10.26 -25.54
N ILE A 305 19.55 -11.39 -24.85
CA ILE A 305 18.92 -11.41 -23.52
C ILE A 305 19.99 -11.18 -22.45
N VAL A 306 19.88 -10.05 -21.74
CA VAL A 306 20.80 -9.68 -20.66
C VAL A 306 20.11 -9.88 -19.31
N SER A 307 20.70 -10.73 -18.46
CA SER A 307 20.24 -10.86 -17.07
C SER A 307 20.77 -9.67 -16.24
N PRO A 308 19.92 -8.95 -15.49
CA PRO A 308 20.26 -7.67 -14.87
C PRO A 308 21.28 -7.72 -13.71
N THR A 309 21.81 -8.88 -13.30
CA THR A 309 23.03 -9.06 -12.47
C THR A 309 23.14 -10.52 -11.98
N LYS A 310 24.19 -11.24 -12.40
CA LYS A 310 24.96 -12.06 -11.45
C LYS A 310 25.99 -11.11 -10.86
N THR A 311 25.82 -10.67 -9.62
CA THR A 311 26.97 -10.18 -8.86
C THR A 311 27.95 -11.35 -8.76
N LYS A 312 29.13 -11.23 -9.37
CA LYS A 312 30.24 -12.15 -9.14
C LYS A 312 30.48 -12.16 -7.63
N ARG A 313 30.03 -13.22 -6.96
CA ARG A 313 30.55 -13.60 -5.66
C ARG A 313 31.99 -14.01 -5.97
N MET A 314 32.96 -13.27 -5.44
CA MET A 314 34.37 -13.65 -5.53
C MET A 314 34.55 -15.03 -4.90
N GLU A 315 34.54 -16.06 -5.73
CA GLU A 315 35.28 -17.29 -5.46
C GLU A 315 36.63 -17.09 -6.14
N LYS A 316 37.69 -17.02 -5.33
CA LYS A 316 39.05 -17.19 -5.81
C LYS A 316 39.14 -18.60 -6.38
N GLY A 317 39.42 -18.71 -7.66
CA GLY A 317 39.67 -19.96 -8.34
C GLY A 317 40.01 -19.67 -9.79
N ASP A 318 41.26 -19.93 -10.14
CA ASP A 318 41.84 -19.75 -11.47
C ASP A 318 41.00 -20.43 -12.56
N GLN A 319 40.87 -19.76 -13.70
CA GLN A 319 41.03 -20.36 -15.03
C GLN A 319 40.89 -19.29 -16.12
N GLN A 320 41.97 -19.12 -16.88
CA GLN A 320 41.97 -18.56 -18.22
C GLN A 320 41.00 -19.35 -19.10
N ILE A 321 40.22 -18.67 -19.96
CA ILE A 321 39.79 -19.11 -21.30
C ILE A 321 39.27 -17.86 -22.03
N GLY A 322 39.63 -17.74 -23.31
CA GLY A 322 39.68 -16.51 -24.10
C GLY A 322 38.35 -15.82 -24.41
N GLU A 323 38.44 -14.49 -24.49
CA GLU A 323 37.45 -13.62 -25.09
C GLU A 323 37.60 -13.66 -26.62
N GLU A 324 36.75 -14.42 -27.29
CA GLU A 324 36.50 -14.20 -28.72
C GLU A 324 35.46 -13.08 -28.86
N ALA A 325 35.96 -11.86 -29.02
CA ALA A 325 35.17 -10.70 -29.39
C ALA A 325 34.65 -10.88 -30.83
N LYS A 326 33.40 -11.34 -30.98
CA LYS A 326 32.70 -11.23 -32.27
C LYS A 326 32.38 -9.75 -32.51
N LYS A 327 33.28 -9.07 -33.23
CA LYS A 327 33.01 -7.82 -33.95
C LYS A 327 31.96 -8.09 -35.02
N GLY A 328 30.69 -7.86 -34.68
CA GLY A 328 29.59 -7.74 -35.63
C GLY A 328 29.04 -6.32 -35.58
N THR A 329 29.14 -5.61 -36.69
CA THR A 329 28.82 -4.19 -36.88
C THR A 329 27.30 -3.92 -37.01
N GLU A 330 26.47 -4.69 -36.31
CA GLU A 330 25.00 -4.56 -36.35
C GLU A 330 24.49 -4.13 -34.97
N ALA A 331 23.60 -3.13 -34.93
CA ALA A 331 23.04 -2.60 -33.69
C ALA A 331 22.17 -3.67 -33.01
N GLN A 332 22.69 -4.30 -31.95
CA GLN A 332 21.96 -5.31 -31.18
C GLN A 332 21.03 -4.68 -30.14
N ILE A 333 19.87 -5.30 -29.93
CA ILE A 333 18.88 -4.92 -28.92
C ILE A 333 19.10 -5.79 -27.67
N GLU A 334 19.48 -5.17 -26.57
CA GLU A 334 19.58 -5.80 -25.26
C GLU A 334 18.22 -5.83 -24.57
N LEU A 335 17.72 -7.04 -24.29
CA LEU A 335 16.52 -7.30 -23.51
C LEU A 335 16.90 -7.51 -22.04
N VAL A 336 16.54 -6.55 -21.18
CA VAL A 336 16.77 -6.60 -19.74
C VAL A 336 15.47 -6.96 -19.02
N ASN A 337 15.46 -8.09 -18.31
CA ASN A 337 14.29 -8.52 -17.54
C ASN A 337 14.29 -7.89 -16.14
N LEU A 338 13.34 -6.99 -15.86
CA LEU A 338 13.22 -6.25 -14.59
C LEU A 338 12.23 -6.88 -13.60
N ARG A 339 11.96 -8.18 -13.74
CA ARG A 339 11.07 -8.93 -12.82
C ARG A 339 11.47 -8.71 -11.36
N ASN A 340 10.47 -8.36 -10.54
CA ASN A 340 10.60 -8.08 -9.09
C ASN A 340 11.53 -6.92 -8.72
N ARG A 341 11.89 -6.03 -9.66
CA ARG A 341 12.67 -4.81 -9.37
C ARG A 341 11.80 -3.57 -9.30
N LEU A 342 10.69 -3.56 -10.03
CA LEU A 342 9.73 -2.46 -10.07
C LEU A 342 8.41 -2.91 -9.45
N CYS A 343 7.79 -2.00 -8.69
CA CYS A 343 6.45 -2.21 -8.14
C CYS A 343 5.43 -1.41 -8.95
N ARG A 344 4.23 -1.96 -9.11
CA ARG A 344 3.12 -1.32 -9.83
C ARG A 344 1.86 -1.40 -9.00
N PHE A 345 1.30 -0.24 -8.66
CA PHE A 345 0.02 -0.14 -7.95
C PHE A 345 -1.03 0.45 -8.86
N HIS A 346 -2.22 -0.14 -8.85
CA HIS A 346 -3.37 0.33 -9.62
C HIS A 346 -4.35 0.99 -8.66
N LEU A 347 -4.62 2.28 -8.86
CA LEU A 347 -5.62 3.03 -8.09
C LEU A 347 -6.87 3.24 -8.95
N ILE A 348 -8.00 2.69 -8.52
CA ILE A 348 -9.27 2.68 -9.25
C ILE A 348 -10.28 3.57 -8.53
N GLY A 349 -10.94 4.45 -9.26
CA GLY A 349 -12.13 5.19 -8.81
C GLY A 349 -12.04 6.70 -9.03
N PRO A 350 -13.15 7.45 -8.93
CA PRO A 350 -13.21 8.86 -9.28
C PRO A 350 -12.35 9.76 -8.38
N LYS A 351 -12.10 9.35 -7.12
CA LYS A 351 -11.27 10.11 -6.17
C LYS A 351 -9.81 9.68 -6.16
N ALA A 352 -9.37 8.92 -7.17
CA ALA A 352 -8.01 8.41 -7.24
C ALA A 352 -6.95 9.53 -7.33
N VAL A 353 -7.15 10.50 -8.23
CA VAL A 353 -6.21 11.63 -8.41
C VAL A 353 -6.21 12.54 -7.18
N GLU A 354 -7.38 12.82 -6.62
CA GLU A 354 -7.54 13.56 -5.36
C GLU A 354 -6.75 12.90 -4.22
N PHE A 355 -6.83 11.57 -4.10
CA PHE A 355 -6.08 10.80 -3.12
C PHE A 355 -4.56 10.86 -3.38
N LEU A 356 -4.12 10.72 -4.64
CA LEU A 356 -2.71 10.82 -5.00
C LEU A 356 -2.14 12.19 -4.62
N ARG A 357 -2.84 13.28 -4.90
CA ARG A 357 -2.42 14.64 -4.50
C ARG A 357 -2.28 14.84 -2.99
N LYS A 358 -3.09 14.14 -2.20
CA LYS A 358 -3.01 14.20 -0.74
C LYS A 358 -1.82 13.43 -0.17
N VAL A 359 -1.39 12.38 -0.86
CA VAL A 359 -0.33 11.46 -0.39
C VAL A 359 1.03 11.84 -0.97
N ILE A 360 1.08 12.20 -2.24
CA ILE A 360 2.30 12.51 -2.99
C ILE A 360 2.57 14.00 -2.89
N ARG A 361 3.78 14.34 -2.43
CA ARG A 361 4.32 15.69 -2.56
C ARG A 361 5.47 15.69 -3.55
N VAL A 362 5.41 16.65 -4.45
CA VAL A 362 6.45 16.88 -5.44
C VAL A 362 7.68 17.48 -4.75
N ALA A 363 8.87 17.05 -5.16
CA ALA A 363 10.12 17.61 -4.65
C ALA A 363 10.36 18.99 -5.24
N ASN A 364 10.23 20.04 -4.42
CA ASN A 364 10.54 21.40 -4.84
C ASN A 364 12.06 21.60 -4.77
N GLY A 365 12.67 21.96 -5.90
CA GLY A 365 14.08 22.38 -5.91
C GLY A 365 14.27 23.57 -4.94
N GLY A 366 15.05 23.36 -3.88
CA GLY A 366 15.84 24.36 -3.17
C GLY A 366 15.25 25.66 -2.60
N ALA A 367 13.98 26.05 -2.80
CA ALA A 367 13.57 27.45 -2.55
C ALA A 367 13.53 27.92 -1.07
N GLU A 368 13.67 27.03 -0.08
CA GLU A 368 13.46 27.40 1.35
C GLU A 368 14.75 27.58 2.16
N THR A 369 15.92 27.28 1.59
CA THR A 369 17.22 27.44 2.26
C THR A 369 18.17 28.01 1.23
N GLY A 370 18.52 29.29 1.35
CA GLY A 370 19.30 30.09 0.39
C GLY A 370 20.76 29.66 0.17
N GLN A 371 21.01 28.36 0.00
CA GLN A 371 22.24 27.78 -0.51
C GLN A 371 21.86 27.00 -1.78
N MET A 372 22.03 27.66 -2.93
CA MET A 372 22.01 27.00 -4.23
C MET A 372 23.27 26.13 -4.33
N ASP A 373 23.13 24.83 -4.13
CA ASP A 373 24.15 23.85 -4.53
C ASP A 373 23.95 23.53 -6.02
N ASP A 374 25.02 23.48 -6.82
CA ASP A 374 25.04 23.07 -8.25
C ASP A 374 24.43 21.67 -8.53
N ARG A 375 24.03 20.94 -7.48
CA ARG A 375 23.46 19.58 -7.49
C ARG A 375 21.94 19.52 -7.65
N ASP A 376 21.25 20.66 -7.64
CA ASP A 376 19.78 20.73 -7.79
C ASP A 376 19.32 20.67 -9.28
N ASN A 377 20.25 20.52 -10.22
CA ASN A 377 19.99 20.54 -11.67
C ASN A 377 19.05 19.42 -12.17
N HIS A 378 18.91 18.32 -11.43
CA HIS A 378 17.96 17.24 -11.77
C HIS A 378 16.50 17.60 -11.48
N SER A 379 16.23 18.54 -10.56
CA SER A 379 14.87 19.03 -10.34
C SER A 379 14.35 19.86 -11.52
N ALA A 380 15.26 20.46 -12.31
CA ALA A 380 14.91 21.26 -13.48
C ALA A 380 14.23 20.43 -14.57
N GLN A 381 14.67 19.18 -14.80
CA GLN A 381 14.06 18.27 -15.79
C GLN A 381 12.58 17.97 -15.50
N PHE A 382 12.16 18.03 -14.24
CA PHE A 382 10.78 17.75 -13.83
C PHE A 382 9.95 19.03 -13.63
N SER A 383 10.55 20.22 -13.73
CA SER A 383 9.90 21.50 -13.38
C SER A 383 8.63 21.75 -14.19
N GLU A 384 8.68 21.55 -15.52
CA GLU A 384 7.51 21.71 -16.38
C GLU A 384 6.40 20.71 -16.02
N MET A 385 6.77 19.46 -15.74
CA MET A 385 5.81 18.41 -15.35
C MET A 385 5.21 18.68 -13.98
N HIS A 386 5.99 19.22 -13.04
CA HIS A 386 5.52 19.65 -11.73
C HIS A 386 4.53 20.80 -11.86
N GLN A 387 4.82 21.79 -12.70
CA GLN A 387 3.89 22.88 -13.01
C GLN A 387 2.58 22.33 -13.59
N TRP A 388 2.65 21.44 -14.59
CA TRP A 388 1.46 20.78 -15.14
C TRP A 388 0.68 19.99 -14.08
N TRP A 389 1.37 19.27 -13.20
CA TRP A 389 0.74 18.57 -12.10
C TRP A 389 0.05 19.52 -11.13
N HIS A 390 0.53 20.75 -10.96
CA HIS A 390 -0.10 21.76 -10.11
C HIS A 390 -1.26 22.51 -10.81
N THR A 391 -1.21 22.72 -12.13
CA THR A 391 -2.29 23.38 -12.88
C THR A 391 -3.56 22.54 -12.97
N LEU A 392 -3.43 21.21 -12.95
CA LEU A 392 -4.56 20.30 -12.98
C LEU A 392 -5.51 20.56 -11.77
N PRO A 393 -6.84 20.50 -11.92
CA PRO A 393 -7.76 20.63 -10.79
C PRO A 393 -7.64 19.46 -9.80
N SER A 394 -7.83 19.72 -8.50
CA SER A 394 -7.77 18.67 -7.47
C SER A 394 -8.88 17.64 -7.56
N ASP A 395 -10.03 18.04 -8.12
CA ASP A 395 -11.24 17.21 -8.26
C ASP A 395 -11.39 16.64 -9.67
N VAL A 396 -10.31 16.60 -10.46
CA VAL A 396 -10.34 16.03 -11.81
C VAL A 396 -10.73 14.56 -11.75
N LEU A 397 -11.73 14.20 -12.56
CA LEU A 397 -12.11 12.81 -12.74
C LEU A 397 -11.05 12.13 -13.62
N PRO A 398 -10.52 10.96 -13.23
CA PRO A 398 -9.57 10.22 -14.07
C PRO A 398 -10.10 9.92 -15.47
N GLY A 399 -11.43 9.80 -15.63
CA GLY A 399 -12.08 9.60 -16.93
C GLY A 399 -12.01 10.80 -17.88
N ASN A 400 -11.66 12.00 -17.39
CA ASN A 400 -11.45 13.18 -18.24
C ASN A 400 -10.01 13.26 -18.78
N LEU A 401 -9.10 12.41 -18.28
CA LEU A 401 -7.73 12.30 -18.78
C LEU A 401 -7.69 11.32 -19.95
N ARG A 402 -6.68 11.46 -20.81
CA ARG A 402 -6.50 10.52 -21.93
C ARG A 402 -6.08 9.15 -21.38
N ASP A 403 -6.61 8.08 -21.97
CA ASP A 403 -6.22 6.72 -21.56
C ASP A 403 -4.73 6.50 -21.82
N GLY A 404 -4.07 5.83 -20.89
CA GLY A 404 -2.64 5.56 -20.94
C GLY A 404 -1.73 6.78 -20.72
N GLN A 405 -2.25 7.97 -20.37
CA GLN A 405 -1.42 9.16 -20.16
C GLN A 405 -0.33 8.94 -19.09
N ILE A 406 0.91 9.24 -19.45
CA ILE A 406 2.10 9.08 -18.61
C ILE A 406 2.46 10.43 -18.00
N VAL A 407 2.76 10.42 -16.70
CA VAL A 407 3.22 11.57 -15.93
C VAL A 407 4.38 11.10 -15.06
N ALA A 408 5.58 11.63 -15.30
CA ALA A 408 6.77 11.33 -14.51
C ALA A 408 6.99 12.43 -13.46
N LEU A 409 6.83 12.09 -12.18
CA LEU A 409 7.01 13.05 -11.08
C LEU A 409 8.20 12.65 -10.22
N LEU A 410 9.06 13.62 -9.91
CA LEU A 410 9.99 13.52 -8.78
C LEU A 410 9.24 13.77 -7.46
N VAL A 411 9.15 12.74 -6.63
CA VAL A 411 8.30 12.69 -5.43
C VAL A 411 9.15 12.52 -4.17
N GLU A 412 8.84 13.29 -3.13
CA GLU A 412 9.41 13.10 -1.80
C GLU A 412 8.81 11.86 -1.11
N ASP A 413 9.55 11.27 -0.18
CA ASP A 413 9.08 10.07 0.53
C ASP A 413 7.74 10.34 1.26
N PRO A 414 6.64 9.66 0.89
CA PRO A 414 5.32 9.91 1.47
C PRO A 414 5.25 9.54 2.96
N ARG A 415 6.26 8.87 3.54
CA ARG A 415 6.32 8.60 4.98
C ARG A 415 6.48 9.90 5.79
N LEU A 416 7.15 10.91 5.24
CA LEU A 416 7.35 12.22 5.87
C LEU A 416 6.00 12.90 6.13
N PHE A 417 5.11 12.82 5.15
CA PHE A 417 3.80 13.46 5.18
C PHE A 417 2.72 12.45 5.53
N ARG A 418 2.17 12.51 6.74
CA ARG A 418 0.90 11.82 6.98
C ARG A 418 -0.20 12.73 6.49
N ALA A 419 -0.95 12.30 5.46
CA ALA A 419 -2.24 12.87 5.19
C ALA A 419 -3.05 12.84 6.50
N MET A 420 -3.36 14.01 7.07
CA MET A 420 -4.27 14.10 8.20
C MET A 420 -5.59 13.49 7.75
N PRO A 421 -6.25 12.64 8.56
CA PRO A 421 -7.56 12.11 8.19
C PRO A 421 -8.48 13.28 7.89
N THR A 422 -8.82 13.49 6.62
CA THR A 422 -9.80 14.51 6.26
C THR A 422 -11.13 14.05 6.88
N PRO A 423 -11.82 14.90 7.67
CA PRO A 423 -13.18 14.58 8.09
C PRO A 423 -14.03 14.23 6.87
N GLN A 424 -15.06 13.39 7.04
CA GLN A 424 -15.99 13.08 5.95
C GLN A 424 -16.55 14.40 5.42
N GLN A 425 -16.10 14.80 4.23
CA GLN A 425 -16.64 15.98 3.56
C GLN A 425 -18.10 15.69 3.23
N GLN A 426 -18.99 16.60 3.61
CA GLN A 426 -20.35 16.60 3.10
C GLN A 426 -20.29 16.65 1.56
N PRO A 427 -21.24 16.02 0.86
CA PRO A 427 -21.30 16.10 -0.60
C PRO A 427 -21.40 17.58 -0.99
N ILE A 428 -20.31 18.14 -1.51
CA ILE A 428 -20.31 19.47 -2.11
C ILE A 428 -21.31 19.38 -3.27
N GLN A 429 -22.40 20.14 -3.20
CA GLN A 429 -23.26 20.36 -4.35
C GLN A 429 -22.39 21.05 -5.40
N ARG A 430 -21.98 20.28 -6.42
CA ARG A 430 -21.12 20.81 -7.47
C ARG A 430 -21.99 21.69 -8.37
N PRO A 431 -21.68 22.98 -8.55
CA PRO A 431 -22.25 23.70 -9.68
C PRO A 431 -21.82 22.98 -10.95
N HIS A 432 -22.80 22.61 -11.78
CA HIS A 432 -22.56 22.05 -13.11
C HIS A 432 -22.02 23.14 -14.03
N GLN A 433 -20.77 23.52 -13.85
CA GLN A 433 -20.05 24.26 -14.89
C GLN A 433 -19.54 23.23 -15.89
N GLN A 434 -20.27 23.09 -16.99
CA GLN A 434 -19.77 22.50 -18.23
C GLN A 434 -18.66 23.43 -18.74
N THR A 435 -17.44 23.25 -18.25
CA THR A 435 -16.29 23.78 -18.92
C THR A 435 -15.80 22.68 -19.86
N ASP A 436 -15.78 22.97 -21.15
CA ASP A 436 -15.08 22.18 -22.17
C ASP A 436 -13.58 22.25 -21.85
N THR A 437 -13.14 21.53 -20.83
CA THR A 437 -11.74 21.55 -20.39
C THR A 437 -10.95 20.60 -21.27
N HIS A 438 -10.49 21.09 -22.41
CA HIS A 438 -9.34 20.48 -23.07
C HIS A 438 -8.12 20.69 -22.14
N PHE A 439 -7.85 19.71 -21.28
CA PHE A 439 -6.67 19.77 -20.41
C PHE A 439 -5.40 19.84 -21.27
N PRO A 440 -4.44 20.72 -20.93
CA PRO A 440 -3.19 20.80 -21.68
C PRO A 440 -2.50 19.43 -21.64
N ARG A 441 -1.89 19.05 -22.78
CA ARG A 441 -1.10 17.82 -22.86
C ARG A 441 0.03 17.90 -21.84
N PRO A 442 0.36 16.81 -21.12
CA PRO A 442 1.50 16.82 -20.23
C PRO A 442 2.76 17.07 -21.08
N PRO A 443 3.75 17.80 -20.55
CA PRO A 443 5.04 17.97 -21.22
C PRO A 443 5.70 16.59 -21.44
N PRO A 444 6.70 16.50 -22.32
CA PRO A 444 7.45 15.27 -22.53
C PRO A 444 8.02 14.82 -21.18
N SER A 445 7.76 13.55 -20.87
CA SER A 445 8.10 12.99 -19.57
C SER A 445 9.56 12.56 -19.61
N ALA A 446 10.40 13.26 -18.85
CA ALA A 446 11.71 12.76 -18.43
C ALA A 446 11.51 11.54 -17.53
N LEU A 447 11.07 10.42 -18.11
CA LEU A 447 11.00 9.14 -17.44
C LEU A 447 12.40 8.78 -17.01
N PHE A 448 12.54 8.43 -15.74
CA PHE A 448 13.83 8.11 -15.16
C PHE A 448 14.43 6.88 -15.85
N ALA A 449 15.25 7.11 -16.86
CA ALA A 449 15.68 6.07 -17.78
C ALA A 449 16.58 5.03 -17.12
N ASP A 450 17.37 5.42 -16.12
CA ASP A 450 18.39 4.58 -15.48
C ASP A 450 17.95 4.00 -14.14
N TRP A 451 16.96 3.09 -14.14
CA TRP A 451 16.59 2.34 -12.92
C TRP A 451 17.80 1.69 -12.21
N GLN A 452 18.84 1.31 -12.98
CA GLN A 452 20.10 0.78 -12.47
C GLN A 452 20.81 1.77 -11.56
N PHE A 453 20.85 3.05 -11.97
CA PHE A 453 21.41 4.13 -11.15
C PHE A 453 20.65 4.25 -9.82
N PHE A 454 19.31 4.21 -9.85
CA PHE A 454 18.51 4.29 -8.64
C PHE A 454 18.80 3.11 -7.70
N HIS A 455 18.88 1.91 -8.27
CA HIS A 455 19.11 0.70 -7.50
C HIS A 455 20.52 0.65 -6.87
N GLN A 456 21.53 1.16 -7.57
CA GLN A 456 22.92 1.12 -7.09
C GLN A 456 23.25 2.30 -6.18
N ASN A 457 22.76 3.51 -6.48
CA ASN A 457 23.19 4.73 -5.80
C ASN A 457 22.18 5.28 -4.78
N LEU A 458 20.89 5.03 -4.99
CA LEU A 458 19.82 5.63 -4.16
C LEU A 458 19.22 4.63 -3.17
N LEU A 459 18.98 3.37 -3.56
CA LEU A 459 18.45 2.36 -2.62
C LEU A 459 19.32 2.14 -1.38
N PRO A 460 20.68 2.12 -1.45
CA PRO A 460 21.50 1.96 -0.25
C PRO A 460 21.39 3.15 0.73
N LYS A 461 21.07 4.35 0.22
CA LYS A 461 20.89 5.56 1.03
C LYS A 461 19.49 5.68 1.65
N ARG A 462 18.59 4.72 1.37
CA ARG A 462 17.19 4.77 1.81
C ARG A 462 17.08 4.52 3.32
N LEU A 463 16.46 5.46 4.03
CA LEU A 463 16.11 5.30 5.44
C LEU A 463 15.23 4.06 5.66
N SER A 464 15.69 3.17 6.54
CA SER A 464 14.88 2.03 6.98
C SER A 464 13.65 2.51 7.74
N HIS A 465 12.61 1.68 7.77
CA HIS A 465 11.38 2.04 8.49
C HIS A 465 11.62 2.20 10.00
N SER A 466 12.54 1.41 10.58
CA SER A 466 12.88 1.48 12.00
C SER A 466 13.61 2.77 12.36
N GLU A 467 14.56 3.20 11.53
CA GLU A 467 15.27 4.48 11.72
C GLU A 467 14.29 5.66 11.60
N PHE A 468 13.38 5.61 10.64
CA PHE A 468 12.35 6.64 10.51
C PHE A 468 11.44 6.73 11.75
N GLU A 469 11.06 5.59 12.32
CA GLU A 469 10.26 5.54 13.55
C GLU A 469 11.02 6.08 14.77
N SER A 470 12.32 5.79 14.91
CA SER A 470 13.14 6.36 15.98
C SER A 470 13.26 7.89 15.84
N PHE A 471 13.54 8.39 14.63
CA PHE A 471 13.58 9.84 14.38
C PHE A 471 12.26 10.55 14.73
N CYS A 472 11.12 9.92 14.45
CA CYS A 472 9.81 10.47 14.83
C CYS A 472 9.56 10.43 16.35
N ALA A 473 10.10 9.44 17.05
CA ALA A 473 9.94 9.29 18.49
C ALA A 473 10.76 10.35 19.26
N ASP A 474 11.96 10.67 18.79
CA ASP A 474 12.89 11.56 19.48
C ASP A 474 12.51 13.04 19.37
N LYS A 475 12.02 13.48 18.20
CA LYS A 475 11.78 14.92 17.94
C LYS A 475 10.40 15.44 18.35
N LEU A 476 9.48 14.61 18.86
CA LEU A 476 8.04 14.90 19.08
C LEU A 476 7.27 15.48 17.87
N ALA A 477 7.98 15.85 16.79
CA ALA A 477 7.55 16.33 15.50
C ALA A 477 8.24 15.52 14.40
N ARG A 478 7.61 15.43 13.24
CA ARG A 478 8.15 14.66 12.12
C ARG A 478 9.31 15.40 11.45
N PRO A 479 10.32 14.68 10.92
CA PRO A 479 11.30 15.29 10.04
C PRO A 479 10.58 15.87 8.81
N LYS A 480 10.84 17.15 8.52
CA LYS A 480 10.24 17.87 7.38
C LYS A 480 10.85 17.48 6.04
N ARG A 481 12.11 17.05 6.04
CA ARG A 481 12.87 16.57 4.88
C ARG A 481 13.78 15.41 5.31
N THR A 482 14.16 14.60 4.33
CA THR A 482 15.22 13.59 4.46
C THR A 482 16.42 14.04 3.64
N ASP A 483 17.64 13.71 4.06
CA ASP A 483 18.89 13.97 3.30
C ASP A 483 18.99 13.18 1.98
N PHE A 484 17.91 12.50 1.60
CA PHE A 484 17.74 11.70 0.40
C PHE A 484 17.61 12.61 -0.84
N LYS A 485 18.74 13.15 -1.31
CA LYS A 485 18.81 13.90 -2.58
C LYS A 485 19.30 12.99 -3.71
N VAL A 486 18.63 13.06 -4.87
CA VAL A 486 19.08 12.42 -6.12
C VAL A 486 20.26 13.22 -6.65
N SER A 487 21.49 12.83 -6.31
CA SER A 487 22.71 13.42 -6.87
C SER A 487 23.43 12.36 -7.69
N ARG A 488 23.62 12.63 -8.98
CA ARG A 488 24.81 12.16 -9.70
C ARG A 488 25.99 12.98 -9.19
N LYS A 489 27.12 12.33 -8.94
CA LYS A 489 28.42 12.99 -8.89
C LYS A 489 28.92 13.13 -10.33
#